data_AF-A0A5C4XX64-F1
#
_entry.id   AF-A0A5C4XX64-F1
#
_cell.length_a   1.000
_cell.length_b   1.000
_cell.length_c   1.000
_cell.angle_alpha   90.00
_cell.angle_beta   90.00
_cell.angle_gamma   90.00
#
_symmetry.space_group_name_H-M   'P 1'
#
loop_
_entity.id
_entity.type
_entity.pdbx_description
1 polymer ?
#
loop_
_entity_poly.entity_id
_entity_poly.type
_entity_poly.pdbx_seq_one_letter_code
_entity_poly.pdbx_strand_id
1 'polypeptide(L)' 'MKAVQQPVTVSLTPAGTPGRLVWAGQAYAIQGVLDQWRYGGRWWLGEVPRDCYLVQAGELVAEIHHEAGPDRWWLARVQD' A
#
# COMPACT_ATOMS: atom_id res chain seq x y z
N MET A 1 -3.34 -13.70 -4.66
CA MET A 1 -2.60 -12.89 -3.67
C MET A 1 -2.79 -13.39 -2.23
N LYS A 2 -1.68 -13.67 -1.54
CA LYS A 2 -1.56 -14.06 -0.12
C LYS A 2 -1.71 -12.85 0.79
N ALA A 3 -2.39 -12.98 1.92
CA ALA A 3 -2.48 -11.92 2.94
C ALA A 3 -1.21 -11.85 3.80
N VAL A 4 -0.73 -10.63 4.06
CA VAL A 4 0.52 -10.37 4.80
C VAL A 4 0.28 -9.47 6.01
N GLN A 5 -0.45 -8.37 5.84
CA GLN A 5 -0.83 -7.43 6.90
C GLN A 5 0.37 -6.92 7.72
N GLN A 6 1.41 -6.45 7.04
CA GLN A 6 2.65 -5.96 7.67
C GLN A 6 2.84 -4.46 7.45
N PRO A 7 3.38 -3.72 8.44
CA PRO A 7 3.80 -2.35 8.23
C PRO A 7 4.97 -2.32 7.24
N VAL A 8 4.95 -1.34 6.34
CA VAL A 8 6.00 -1.13 5.34
C VAL A 8 6.32 0.35 5.21
N THR A 9 7.45 0.67 4.60
CA THR A 9 7.76 2.06 4.21
C THR A 9 7.42 2.22 2.75
N VAL A 10 6.65 3.27 2.42
CA VAL A 10 6.39 3.66 1.04
C VAL A 10 6.84 5.09 0.85
N SER A 11 7.60 5.34 -0.20
CA SER A 11 7.94 6.70 -0.63
C SER A 11 7.06 7.07 -1.82
N LEU A 12 6.49 8.27 -1.76
CA LEU A 12 5.66 8.81 -2.83
C LEU A 12 6.52 9.47 -3.91
N THR A 13 6.02 9.44 -5.14
CA THR A 13 6.51 10.26 -6.25
C THR A 13 6.14 11.74 -6.00
N PRO A 14 6.73 12.69 -6.74
CA PRO A 14 6.31 14.09 -6.69
C PRO A 14 4.82 14.32 -7.03
N ALA A 15 4.19 13.38 -7.74
CA ALA A 15 2.77 13.41 -8.08
C ALA A 15 1.87 12.85 -6.96
N GLY A 16 2.44 12.43 -5.82
CA GLY A 16 1.69 11.89 -4.68
C GLY A 16 1.28 10.42 -4.81
N THR A 17 1.78 9.70 -5.83
CA THR A 17 1.51 8.27 -6.01
C THR A 17 2.64 7.41 -5.45
N PRO A 18 2.40 6.14 -5.06
CA PRO A 18 3.46 5.25 -4.59
C PRO A 18 4.57 5.06 -5.63
N GLY A 19 5.83 5.35 -5.25
CA GLY A 19 7.00 5.24 -6.13
C GLY A 19 8.02 4.19 -5.69
N ARG A 20 8.11 3.89 -4.39
CA ARG A 20 9.01 2.86 -3.83
C ARG A 20 8.38 2.21 -2.62
N LEU A 21 8.50 0.89 -2.52
CA LEU A 21 8.11 0.08 -1.37
C LEU A 21 9.36 -0.51 -0.72
N VAL A 22 9.48 -0.45 0.61
CA VAL A 22 10.49 -1.18 1.38
C VAL A 22 9.79 -2.23 2.23
N TRP A 23 10.08 -3.50 1.96
CA TRP A 23 9.49 -4.65 2.62
C TRP A 23 10.56 -5.70 2.92
N ALA A 24 10.56 -6.24 4.15
CA ALA A 24 11.53 -7.24 4.61
C ALA A 24 13.01 -6.82 4.42
N GLY A 25 13.31 -5.52 4.56
CA GLY A 25 14.65 -4.95 4.35
C GLY A 25 15.04 -4.76 2.89
N GLN A 26 14.19 -5.17 1.94
CA GLN A 26 14.42 -5.01 0.51
C GLN A 26 13.61 -3.86 -0.08
N ALA A 27 14.22 -3.11 -1.00
CA ALA A 27 13.55 -2.02 -1.70
C ALA A 27 13.06 -2.48 -3.09
N TYR A 28 11.79 -2.23 -3.36
CA TYR A 28 11.11 -2.51 -4.62
C TYR A 28 10.71 -1.18 -5.27
N ALA A 29 11.19 -0.94 -6.49
CA ALA A 29 10.73 0.18 -7.29
C ALA A 29 9.31 -0.12 -7.79
N ILE A 30 8.37 0.79 -7.56
CA ILE A 30 7.01 0.65 -8.07
C ILE A 30 7.02 1.14 -9.51
N GLN A 31 6.76 0.22 -10.45
CA GLN A 31 6.77 0.48 -11.89
C GLN A 31 5.42 1.03 -12.36
N GLY A 32 4.34 0.72 -11.65
CA GLY A 32 3.01 1.23 -11.96
C GLY A 32 2.01 0.98 -10.84
N VAL A 33 1.03 1.88 -10.74
CA VAL A 33 -0.20 1.68 -9.96
C VAL A 33 -1.22 1.06 -10.92
N LEU A 34 -1.60 -0.18 -10.64
CA LEU A 34 -2.55 -0.96 -11.44
C LEU A 34 -3.99 -0.59 -11.11
N ASP A 35 -4.27 -0.26 -9.85
CA ASP A 35 -5.58 0.19 -9.39
C ASP A 35 -5.46 1.05 -8.12
N GLN A 36 -6.45 1.91 -7.88
CA GLN A 36 -6.54 2.77 -6.70
C GLN A 36 -8.00 2.90 -6.25
N TRP A 37 -8.24 2.68 -4.97
CA TRP A 37 -9.56 2.86 -4.36
C TRP A 37 -9.44 3.38 -2.94
N ARG A 38 -10.55 3.90 -2.41
CA ARG A 38 -10.65 4.30 -1.01
C ARG A 38 -11.54 3.31 -0.26
N TYR A 39 -11.02 2.75 0.81
CA TYR A 39 -11.77 1.89 1.71
C TYR A 39 -12.27 2.70 2.90
N GLY A 40 -13.58 2.87 3.01
CA GLY A 40 -14.21 3.69 4.07
C GLY A 40 -14.13 3.09 5.47
N GLY A 41 -13.83 1.79 5.60
CA GLY A 41 -13.88 1.08 6.87
C GLY A 41 -15.29 1.04 7.48
N ARG A 42 -15.35 0.56 8.73
CA ARG A 42 -16.54 0.65 9.59
C ARG A 42 -16.53 2.01 10.25
N TRP A 43 -16.80 3.06 9.47
CA TRP A 43 -16.75 4.44 9.94
C TRP A 43 -17.70 4.70 11.13
N TRP A 44 -18.81 3.96 11.21
CA TRP A 44 -19.74 4.00 12.36
C TRP A 44 -19.16 3.42 13.66
N LEU A 45 -18.03 2.69 13.58
CA LEU A 45 -17.24 2.22 14.73
C LEU A 45 -15.97 3.05 14.93
N GLY A 46 -15.82 4.18 14.23
CA GLY A 46 -14.64 5.04 14.34
C GLY A 46 -13.41 4.54 13.60
N GLU A 47 -13.54 3.59 12.67
CA GLU A 47 -12.42 3.18 11.83
C GLU A 47 -12.00 4.31 10.87
N VAL A 48 -10.70 4.50 10.74
CA VAL A 48 -10.12 5.49 9.84
C VAL A 48 -10.14 4.93 8.41
N PRO A 49 -10.58 5.73 7.40
CA PRO A 49 -10.52 5.32 6.01
C PRO A 49 -9.08 5.11 5.53
N ARG A 50 -8.93 4.26 4.51
CA ARG A 50 -7.63 3.91 3.93
C ARG A 50 -7.63 4.20 2.44
N ASP A 51 -6.53 4.77 1.95
CA ASP A 51 -6.26 4.84 0.52
C ASP A 51 -5.49 3.58 0.12
N CYS A 52 -6.04 2.84 -0.84
CA CYS A 52 -5.56 1.54 -1.24
C CYS A 52 -5.02 1.60 -2.66
N TYR A 53 -3.92 0.91 -2.90
CA TYR A 53 -3.24 0.84 -4.18
C TYR A 53 -2.89 -0.62 -4.49
N LEU A 54 -3.20 -1.05 -5.70
CA LEU A 54 -2.60 -2.25 -6.28
C LEU A 54 -1.41 -1.81 -7.13
N VAL A 55 -0.22 -2.30 -6.85
CA VAL A 55 1.02 -1.84 -7.48
C VAL A 55 1.83 -2.99 -8.09
N GLN A 56 2.47 -2.72 -9.22
CA GLN A 56 3.50 -3.58 -9.82
C GLN A 56 4.88 -3.12 -9.35
N ALA A 57 5.66 -4.02 -8.76
CA ALA A 57 6.99 -3.71 -8.22
C ALA A 57 8.00 -4.83 -8.53
N GLY A 58 8.52 -4.85 -9.76
CA GLY A 58 9.34 -5.96 -10.25
C GLY A 58 8.46 -7.15 -10.62
N GLU A 59 8.77 -8.35 -10.11
CA GLU A 59 7.91 -9.53 -10.25
C GLU A 59 6.77 -9.56 -9.21
N LEU A 60 6.85 -8.70 -8.19
CA LEU A 60 5.86 -8.60 -7.11
C LEU A 60 4.66 -7.75 -7.53
N VAL A 61 3.45 -8.29 -7.38
CA VAL A 61 2.21 -7.50 -7.33
C VAL A 61 1.78 -7.36 -5.88
N ALA A 62 1.62 -6.12 -5.42
CA ALA A 62 1.35 -5.82 -4.02
C ALA A 62 0.10 -4.94 -3.86
N GLU A 63 -0.72 -5.27 -2.88
CA GLU A 63 -1.77 -4.39 -2.38
C GLU A 63 -1.23 -3.65 -1.15
N ILE A 64 -1.10 -2.33 -1.25
CA ILE A 64 -0.63 -1.45 -0.17
C ILE A 64 -1.70 -0.46 0.23
N HIS A 65 -1.81 -0.17 1.52
CA HIS A 65 -2.77 0.79 2.04
C HIS A 65 -2.07 1.88 2.84
N HIS A 66 -2.57 3.10 2.72
CA HIS A 66 -2.21 4.25 3.55
C HIS A 66 -3.37 4.58 4.48
N GLU A 67 -3.10 4.61 5.78
CA GLU A 67 -4.04 5.08 6.78
C GLU A 67 -3.82 6.58 7.02
N ALA A 68 -4.86 7.40 6.80
CA ALA A 68 -4.77 8.85 6.97
C ALA A 68 -4.67 9.32 8.44
N GLY A 69 -4.85 8.40 9.40
CA GLY A 69 -4.75 8.69 10.83
C GLY A 69 -3.29 8.71 11.29
N PRO A 70 -2.78 7.64 11.93
CA PRO A 70 -1.33 7.49 12.03
C PRO A 70 -0.80 7.33 10.61
N ASP A 71 0.02 8.28 10.13
CA ASP A 71 0.67 8.22 8.81
C ASP A 71 1.45 6.92 8.66
N ARG A 72 0.79 5.91 8.09
CA ARG A 72 1.25 4.53 8.13
C ARG A 72 0.87 3.80 6.87
N TRP A 73 1.84 3.08 6.35
CA TRP A 73 1.69 2.21 5.20
C TRP A 73 1.65 0.75 5.63
N TRP A 74 0.78 0.00 4.98
CA TRP A 74 0.59 -1.43 5.19
C TRP A 74 0.71 -2.17 3.89
N LEU A 75 1.42 -3.30 3.91
CA LEU A 75 1.37 -4.31 2.87
C LEU A 75 0.26 -5.30 3.23
N ALA A 76 -0.87 -5.18 2.55
CA ALA A 76 -2.06 -5.96 2.83
C ALA A 76 -1.94 -7.37 2.23
N ARG A 77 -1.56 -7.44 0.96
CA ARG A 77 -1.48 -8.69 0.18
C ARG A 77 -0.33 -8.64 -0.82
N VAL A 78 0.20 -9.81 -1.16
CA VAL A 78 1.23 -9.98 -2.18
C VAL A 78 0.92 -11.13 -3.11
N GLN A 79 1.45 -11.05 -4.31
CA GLN A 79 1.60 -12.16 -5.23
C GLN A 79 2.99 -12.05 -5.88
N ASP A 80 3.75 -13.12 -5.72
CA ASP A 80 5.06 -13.38 -6.30
C ASP A 80 4.98 -14.48 -7.37
#